data_AF-A0A933H4V5-F1
#
_entry.id   AF-A0A933H4V5-F1
#
_cell.length_a   1.000
_cell.length_b   1.000
_cell.length_c   1.000
_cell.angle_alpha   90.00
_cell.angle_beta   90.00
_cell.angle_gamma   90.00
#
_symmetry.space_group_name_H-M   'P 1'
#
loop_
_entity.id
_entity.type
_entity.pdbx_description
1 polymer ?
#
loop_
_entity_poly.entity_id
_entity_poly.type
_entity_poly.pdbx_seq_one_letter_code
_entity_poly.pdbx_strand_id
1 'polypeptide(L)' 'TTTTIADLNNKPYTAKWLADTLRLPQANIITGSKSANGADIRIIIGADFVLPNN' A
#
# COMPACT_ATOMS: atom_id res chain seq x y z
N THR A 1 -2.94 12.64 7.13
CA THR A 1 -2.59 11.82 5.95
C THR A 1 -3.01 10.40 6.22
N THR A 2 -3.72 9.78 5.29
CA THR A 2 -4.18 8.38 5.38
C THR A 2 -3.09 7.42 4.91
N THR A 3 -3.01 6.24 5.51
CA THR A 3 -2.06 5.20 5.12
C THR A 3 -2.48 4.56 3.80
N THR A 4 -1.59 4.55 2.81
CA THR A 4 -1.87 4.03 1.46
C THR A 4 -0.79 3.09 0.95
N ILE A 5 -1.19 2.21 0.03
CA ILE A 5 -0.29 1.32 -0.71
C ILE A 5 -0.34 1.74 -2.17
N ALA A 6 0.79 2.20 -2.70
CA ALA A 6 0.91 2.49 -4.12
C ALA A 6 1.44 1.25 -4.85
N ASP A 7 0.63 0.70 -5.76
CA ASP A 7 1.05 -0.32 -6.73
C ASP A 7 1.57 0.38 -7.98
N LEU A 8 2.89 0.37 -8.12
CA LEU A 8 3.62 1.15 -9.13
C LEU A 8 4.03 0.29 -10.33
N ASN A 9 3.93 -1.03 -10.24
CA ASN A 9 4.35 -1.94 -11.32
C ASN A 9 3.40 -3.14 -11.50
N ASN A 10 2.11 -2.90 -11.29
CA ASN A 10 1.04 -3.87 -11.47
C ASN A 10 1.31 -5.19 -10.74
N LYS A 11 1.50 -5.08 -9.42
CA LYS A 11 1.60 -6.21 -8.46
C LYS A 11 0.34 -6.27 -7.59
N PRO A 12 -0.86 -6.44 -8.16
CA PRO A 12 -2.12 -6.30 -7.42
C PRO A 12 -2.27 -7.33 -6.30
N TYR A 13 -1.73 -8.55 -6.50
CA TYR A 13 -1.73 -9.57 -5.45
C TYR A 13 -0.92 -9.12 -4.22
N THR A 14 0.30 -8.61 -4.43
CA THR A 14 1.17 -8.15 -3.35
C THR A 14 0.57 -6.93 -2.65
N ALA A 15 0.01 -5.99 -3.41
CA ALA A 15 -0.66 -4.81 -2.85
C ALA A 15 -1.85 -5.21 -1.96
N LYS A 16 -2.67 -6.16 -2.43
CA LYS A 16 -3.78 -6.71 -1.65
C LYS A 16 -3.31 -7.42 -0.38
N TRP A 17 -2.32 -8.29 -0.50
CA TRP A 17 -1.77 -9.03 0.64
C TRP A 17 -1.22 -8.09 1.72
N LEU A 18 -0.54 -7.00 1.32
CA LEU A 18 -0.09 -5.95 2.25
C LEU A 18 -1.26 -5.22 2.90
N ALA A 19 -2.30 -4.86 2.14
CA ALA A 19 -3.47 -4.21 2.70
C ALA A 19 -4.16 -5.09 3.75
N ASP A 20 -4.33 -6.37 3.46
CA ASP A 20 -4.95 -7.33 4.39
C ASP A 20 -4.08 -7.52 5.65
N THR A 21 -2.76 -7.65 5.48
CA THR A 21 -1.80 -7.81 6.58
C THR A 21 -1.80 -6.58 7.51
N LEU A 22 -1.86 -5.39 6.93
CA LEU A 22 -1.87 -4.12 7.66
C LEU A 22 -3.27 -3.68 8.09
N ARG A 23 -4.30 -4.50 7.85
CA ARG A 23 -5.72 -4.20 8.13
C ARG A 23 -6.18 -2.87 7.51
N LEU A 24 -5.68 -2.56 6.31
CA LEU A 24 -6.04 -1.35 5.56
C LEU A 24 -7.23 -1.63 4.63
N PRO A 25 -8.13 -0.66 4.44
CA PRO A 25 -9.17 -0.75 3.42
C PRO A 25 -8.56 -0.93 2.02
N GLN A 26 -9.17 -1.76 1.18
CA GLN A 26 -8.73 -1.95 -0.21
C GLN A 26 -8.78 -0.65 -1.04
N ALA A 27 -9.66 0.29 -0.66
CA ALA A 27 -9.73 1.63 -1.24
C ALA A 27 -8.45 2.47 -1.02
N ASN A 28 -7.57 2.07 -0.09
CA ASN A 28 -6.30 2.73 0.17
C ASN A 28 -5.18 2.22 -0.74
N ILE A 29 -5.47 1.26 -1.64
CA ILE A 29 -4.56 0.84 -2.70
C ILE A 29 -4.72 1.81 -3.87
N ILE A 30 -3.64 2.49 -4.23
CA ILE A 30 -3.58 3.42 -5.36
C ILE A 30 -2.77 2.75 -6.46
N THR A 31 -3.38 2.54 -7.62
CA THR A 31 -2.68 2.07 -8.81
C THR A 31 -2.13 3.26 -9.58
N GLY A 32 -0.85 3.20 -9.94
CA GLY A 32 -0.16 4.31 -10.61
C GLY A 32 0.92 3.84 -11.57
N SER A 33 1.32 4.74 -12.46
CA SER A 33 2.40 4.46 -13.42
C SER A 33 3.76 4.39 -12.71
N LYS A 34 4.66 3.59 -13.29
CA LYS A 34 6.01 3.24 -12.80
C LYS A 34 6.69 4.31 -11.97
N SER A 35 7.08 3.91 -10.75
CA SER A 35 7.99 4.66 -9.90
C SER A 35 9.26 5.02 -10.68
N ALA A 36 9.66 6.28 -10.68
CA ALA A 36 10.97 6.71 -11.18
C ALA A 36 12.13 6.00 -10.46
N ASN A 37 11.86 5.41 -9.29
CA ASN A 37 12.87 4.82 -8.41
C ASN A 37 12.90 3.28 -8.49
N GLY A 38 12.19 2.67 -9.45
CA GLY A 38 12.19 1.21 -9.68
C GLY A 38 11.45 0.35 -8.64
N ALA A 39 10.79 0.97 -7.65
CA ALA A 39 9.99 0.23 -6.67
C ALA A 39 8.69 -0.30 -7.30
N ASP A 40 8.38 -1.57 -7.04
CA ASP A 40 7.12 -2.20 -7.46
C ASP A 40 5.94 -1.78 -6.58
N ILE A 41 6.17 -1.71 -5.26
CA ILE A 41 5.17 -1.30 -4.26
C ILE A 41 5.79 -0.24 -3.33
N ARG A 42 5.00 0.74 -2.93
CA ARG A 42 5.36 1.71 -1.88
C ARG A 42 4.26 1.79 -0.84
N ILE A 43 4.63 1.76 0.44
CA ILE A 43 3.71 2.00 1.56
C ILE A 43 3.96 3.41 2.08
N ILE A 44 2.91 4.22 2.15
CA ILE A 44 2.96 5.58 2.67
C ILE A 44 2.23 5.54 4.02
N ILE A 45 2.99 5.64 5.11
CA ILE A 45 2.44 5.55 6.47
C ILE A 45 1.85 6.91 6.86
N GLY A 46 0.54 6.91 7.08
CA GLY A 46 -0.21 8.07 7.54
C GLY A 46 -0.21 8.20 9.06
N ALA A 47 -0.71 9.33 9.55
CA ALA A 47 -0.89 9.56 10.99
C ALA A 47 -2.01 8.69 11.60
N ASP A 48 -2.84 8.08 10.75
CA ASP A 48 -3.90 7.15 11.09
C ASP A 48 -3.41 5.70 11.24
N PHE A 49 -2.13 5.43 10.97
CA PHE A 49 -1.61 4.07 11.01
C PHE A 49 -1.52 3.56 12.44
N VAL A 50 -2.15 2.41 12.68
CA VAL A 50 -2.01 1.64 13.91
C VAL A 50 -1.46 0.28 13.53
N LEU A 51 -0.34 -0.11 14.14
CA LEU A 51 0.21 -1.45 13.96
C LEU A 51 -0.84 -2.49 14.38
N PRO A 52 -1.11 -3.51 13.56
CA PRO A 52 -1.95 -4.62 13.98
C PRO A 52 -1.32 -5.27 15.22
N ASN A 53 -2.03 -5.24 16.35
CA ASN A 53 -1.64 -6.04 17.50
C ASN A 53 -1.95 -7.52 17.17
N ASN A 54 -0.94 -8.38 17.36
CA ASN A 54 -1.03 -9.83 17.20
C ASN A 54 -2.13 -10.44 18.08
#